data_AF-A0A431L871-F1
#
_entry.id   AF-A0A431L871-F1
#
_cell.length_a   1.000
_cell.length_b   1.000
_cell.length_c   1.000
_cell.angle_alpha   90.00
_cell.angle_beta   90.00
_cell.angle_gamma   90.00
#
_symmetry.space_group_name_H-M   'P 1'
#
loop_
_entity.id
_entity.type
_entity.pdbx_description
1 polymer ?
#
loop_
_entity_poly.entity_id
_entity_poly.type
_entity_poly.pdbx_seq_one_letter_code
_entity_poly.pdbx_strand_id
1 'polypeptide(L)'
;MSDEVTTLIGKRISKATSSLKNFSIHFEGEHGLQMDSHEGPRISAKVVPNNDLPVPTEAVCAVDWSWIYKSQLKSITVHGPVVKLELDGIGPLVVTAGSWQGSSFLGFQPYKPAARV
;
A
#
# COMPACT_ATOMS: atom_id res chain seq x y z
N MET A 1 11.05 -10.62 -9.96
CA MET A 1 10.64 -9.54 -9.03
C MET A 1 11.05 -8.25 -9.71
N SER A 2 10.18 -7.23 -9.85
CA SER A 2 10.66 -5.98 -10.45
C SER A 2 11.53 -5.29 -9.41
N ASP A 3 12.85 -5.32 -9.62
CA ASP A 3 13.86 -4.66 -8.78
C ASP A 3 13.53 -3.19 -8.48
N GLU A 4 12.69 -2.59 -9.31
CA GLU A 4 12.18 -1.23 -9.18
C GLU A 4 11.49 -0.95 -7.84
N VAL A 5 10.70 -1.89 -7.29
CA VAL A 5 9.91 -1.62 -6.07
C VAL A 5 10.80 -1.54 -4.81
N THR A 6 11.96 -2.20 -4.83
CA THR A 6 12.92 -2.14 -3.71
C THR A 6 13.66 -0.80 -3.65
N THR A 7 13.63 0.01 -4.72
CA THR A 7 14.22 1.37 -4.74
C THR A 7 13.54 2.33 -3.77
N LEU A 8 12.32 2.02 -3.34
CA LEU A 8 11.56 2.78 -2.35
C LEU A 8 11.97 2.46 -0.90
N ILE A 9 12.77 1.42 -0.67
CA ILE A 9 13.29 1.10 0.67
C ILE A 9 14.14 2.26 1.17
N GLY A 10 13.92 2.66 2.42
CA GLY A 10 14.55 3.81 3.04
C GLY A 10 13.86 5.14 2.77
N LYS A 11 12.85 5.20 1.88
CA LYS A 11 12.06 6.41 1.67
C LYS A 11 10.99 6.56 2.76
N ARG A 12 10.64 7.80 3.08
CA ARG A 12 9.58 8.13 4.05
C ARG A 12 8.26 8.37 3.34
N ILE A 13 7.17 7.94 3.96
CA ILE A 13 5.82 8.14 3.42
C ILE A 13 5.38 9.59 3.67
N SER A 14 4.96 10.28 2.62
CA SER A 14 4.43 11.64 2.70
C SER A 14 2.90 11.67 2.68
N LYS A 15 2.28 10.70 2.01
CA LYS A 15 0.82 10.57 1.90
C LYS A 15 0.46 9.14 1.47
N ALA A 16 -0.70 8.65 1.86
CA ALA A 16 -1.28 7.47 1.25
C ALA A 16 -2.78 7.64 1.03
N THR A 17 -3.30 6.95 0.02
CA THR A 17 -4.70 7.03 -0.38
C THR A 17 -5.16 5.69 -0.92
N SER A 18 -6.41 5.31 -0.62
CA SER A 18 -6.96 4.00 -1.00
C SER A 18 -8.35 4.13 -1.60
N SER A 19 -8.68 3.19 -2.47
CA SER A 19 -10.03 2.83 -2.92
C SER A 19 -10.19 1.31 -2.85
N LEU A 20 -11.35 0.77 -3.26
CA LEU A 20 -11.52 -0.68 -3.35
C LEU A 20 -10.55 -1.32 -4.34
N LYS A 21 -10.17 -0.64 -5.42
CA LYS A 21 -9.36 -1.21 -6.50
C LYS A 21 -7.89 -0.85 -6.43
N ASN A 22 -7.54 0.21 -5.70
CA ASN A 22 -6.22 0.81 -5.73
C ASN A 22 -5.76 1.25 -4.33
N PHE A 23 -4.46 1.13 -4.08
CA PHE A 23 -3.79 1.77 -2.95
C PHE A 23 -2.52 2.44 -3.43
N SER A 24 -2.41 3.73 -3.12
CA SER A 24 -1.33 4.60 -3.59
C SER A 24 -0.60 5.21 -2.40
N ILE A 25 0.73 5.06 -2.36
CA ILE A 25 1.60 5.60 -1.32
C ILE A 25 2.59 6.57 -1.98
N HIS A 26 2.51 7.83 -1.61
CA HIS A 26 3.51 8.82 -1.97
C HIS A 26 4.67 8.73 -0.98
N PHE A 27 5.88 8.73 -1.52
CA PHE A 27 7.09 8.87 -0.72
C PHE A 27 7.66 10.28 -0.85
N GLU A 28 8.46 10.70 0.13
CA GLU A 28 9.30 11.90 0.02
C GLU A 28 10.25 11.74 -1.19
N GLY A 29 10.17 12.70 -2.12
CA GLY A 29 10.84 12.64 -3.42
C GLY A 29 9.84 12.66 -4.58
N GLU A 30 10.24 12.08 -5.71
CA GLU A 30 9.48 12.16 -6.97
C GLU A 30 8.65 10.92 -7.28
N HIS A 31 8.82 9.82 -6.55
CA HIS A 31 8.20 8.53 -6.86
C HIS A 31 7.31 8.03 -5.72
N GLY A 32 6.33 7.22 -6.12
CA GLY A 32 5.32 6.60 -5.29
C GLY A 32 5.14 5.12 -5.61
N LEU A 33 4.42 4.41 -4.75
CA LEU A 33 4.01 3.03 -4.96
C LEU A 33 2.52 2.99 -5.31
N GLN A 34 2.19 2.46 -6.49
CA GLN A 34 0.82 2.15 -6.87
C GLN A 34 0.58 0.64 -6.75
N MET A 35 -0.48 0.27 -6.04
CA MET A 35 -0.97 -1.10 -5.94
C MET A 35 -2.39 -1.20 -6.49
N ASP A 36 -2.63 -2.14 -7.39
CA ASP A 36 -3.95 -2.35 -8.01
C ASP A 36 -4.40 -3.80 -7.84
N SER A 37 -5.68 -3.99 -7.51
CA SER A 37 -6.33 -5.30 -7.54
C SER A 37 -6.72 -5.66 -8.97
N HIS A 38 -6.46 -6.89 -9.39
CA HIS A 38 -6.82 -7.41 -10.71
C HIS A 38 -7.96 -8.44 -10.63
N GLU A 39 -8.44 -8.96 -11.75
CA GLU A 39 -9.33 -10.13 -11.73
C GLU A 39 -8.63 -11.34 -11.07
N GLY A 40 -9.36 -12.03 -10.19
CA GLY A 40 -8.78 -13.00 -9.25
C GLY A 40 -8.07 -12.34 -8.06
N PRO A 41 -7.66 -13.09 -7.03
CA PRO A 41 -6.96 -12.53 -5.89
C PRO A 41 -5.49 -12.24 -6.27
N ARG A 42 -5.26 -11.10 -6.94
CA ARG A 42 -3.93 -10.67 -7.37
C ARG A 42 -3.75 -9.17 -7.17
N ILE A 43 -2.56 -8.80 -6.69
CA ILE A 43 -2.08 -7.42 -6.62
C ILE A 43 -0.97 -7.22 -7.65
N SER A 44 -1.02 -6.13 -8.42
CA SER A 44 0.17 -5.58 -9.05
C SER A 44 0.71 -4.44 -8.21
N ALA A 45 2.02 -4.37 -8.04
CA ALA A 45 2.71 -3.25 -7.40
C ALA A 45 3.70 -2.65 -8.41
N LYS A 46 3.68 -1.33 -8.59
CA LYS A 46 4.58 -0.62 -9.50
C LYS A 46 5.04 0.70 -8.87
N VAL A 47 6.27 1.09 -9.19
CA VAL A 47 6.75 2.44 -8.87
C VAL A 47 6.33 3.37 -9.99
N VAL A 48 5.80 4.53 -9.63
CA VAL A 48 5.38 5.55 -10.60
C VAL A 48 5.76 6.93 -10.06
N PRO A 49 5.89 7.95 -10.91
CA PRO A 49 6.00 9.32 -10.45
C PRO A 49 4.83 9.69 -9.52
N ASN A 50 5.10 10.48 -8.48
CA ASN A 50 4.10 10.89 -7.50
C ASN A 50 2.92 11.64 -8.13
N ASN A 51 3.15 12.36 -9.23
CA ASN A 51 2.11 13.08 -9.96
C ASN A 51 1.19 12.17 -10.80
N ASP A 52 1.63 10.93 -11.05
CA ASP A 52 0.88 9.93 -11.81
C ASP A 52 0.07 9.00 -10.89
N LEU A 53 0.23 9.12 -9.57
CA LEU A 53 -0.56 8.35 -8.62
C LEU A 53 -2.03 8.78 -8.69
N PRO A 54 -2.97 7.82 -8.72
CA PRO A 54 -4.39 8.14 -8.77
C PRO A 54 -4.80 8.92 -7.52
N VAL A 55 -5.43 10.07 -7.74
CA VAL A 55 -6.11 10.83 -6.69
C VAL A 55 -7.50 10.22 -6.53
N PRO A 56 -7.88 9.68 -5.36
CA PRO A 56 -9.21 9.13 -5.18
C PRO A 56 -10.22 10.26 -5.29
N THR A 57 -11.03 10.26 -6.35
CA THR A 57 -12.13 11.21 -6.54
C THR A 57 -13.40 10.74 -5.83
N GLU A 58 -13.54 9.43 -5.61
CA GLU A 58 -14.75 8.81 -5.05
C GLU A 58 -14.41 7.58 -4.19
N ALA A 59 -13.90 7.81 -2.97
CA ALA A 59 -13.79 6.74 -1.99
C ALA A 59 -15.10 6.68 -1.18
N VAL A 60 -15.91 5.63 -1.38
CA VAL A 60 -17.13 5.38 -0.58
C VAL A 60 -16.81 5.29 0.92
N CYS A 61 -15.60 4.82 1.25
CA CYS A 61 -15.01 4.91 2.58
C CYS A 61 -13.58 5.45 2.47
N ALA A 62 -13.36 6.70 2.89
CA ALA A 62 -12.00 7.22 3.06
C ALA A 62 -11.39 6.61 4.33
N VAL A 63 -10.30 5.86 4.17
CA VAL A 63 -9.48 5.41 5.28
C VAL A 63 -8.50 6.52 5.62
N ASP A 64 -8.41 6.90 6.89
CA ASP A 64 -7.35 7.81 7.33
C ASP A 64 -6.02 7.05 7.39
N TRP A 65 -5.07 7.46 6.54
CA TRP A 65 -3.71 6.92 6.47
C TRP A 65 -2.68 7.82 7.17
N SER A 66 -3.11 8.83 7.92
CA SER A 66 -2.20 9.72 8.66
C SER A 66 -1.30 8.98 9.65
N TRP A 67 -1.72 7.80 10.13
CA TRP A 67 -0.96 6.98 11.08
C TRP A 67 0.33 6.35 10.52
N ILE A 68 0.50 6.28 9.18
CA ILE A 68 1.77 5.86 8.54
C ILE A 68 2.60 7.03 8.03
N TYR A 69 2.17 8.27 8.28
CA TYR A 69 2.88 9.47 7.85
C TYR A 69 4.29 9.52 8.46
N LYS A 70 5.28 9.89 7.64
CA LYS A 70 6.72 9.93 7.95
C LYS A 70 7.38 8.61 8.31
N SER A 71 6.63 7.51 8.41
CA SER A 71 7.25 6.18 8.54
C SER A 71 8.13 5.88 7.34
N GLN A 72 9.29 5.29 7.61
CA GLN A 72 10.23 4.82 6.61
C GLN A 72 9.88 3.39 6.20
N LEU A 73 9.84 3.14 4.89
CA LEU A 73 9.74 1.78 4.36
C LEU A 73 11.04 1.01 4.60
N LYS A 74 10.98 -0.06 5.39
CA LYS A 74 12.14 -0.91 5.71
C LYS A 74 12.27 -2.08 4.76
N SER A 75 11.15 -2.66 4.36
CA SER A 75 11.11 -3.69 3.34
C SER A 75 9.72 -3.78 2.73
N ILE A 76 9.68 -4.39 1.55
CA ILE A 76 8.46 -4.70 0.83
C ILE A 76 8.55 -6.13 0.34
N THR A 77 7.48 -6.89 0.55
CA THR A 77 7.41 -8.29 0.15
C THR A 77 6.11 -8.52 -0.60
N VAL A 78 6.19 -9.13 -1.78
CA VAL A 78 5.03 -9.42 -2.63
C VAL A 78 4.92 -10.93 -2.80
N HIS A 79 3.82 -11.51 -2.34
CA HIS A 79 3.53 -12.94 -2.39
C HIS A 79 2.10 -13.18 -2.87
N GLY A 80 1.94 -13.43 -4.18
CA GLY A 80 0.64 -13.73 -4.78
C GLY A 80 -0.40 -12.61 -4.53
N PRO A 81 -1.48 -12.88 -3.77
CA PRO A 81 -2.49 -11.87 -3.42
C PRO A 81 -2.04 -10.89 -2.33
N VAL A 82 -0.84 -11.02 -1.75
CA VAL A 82 -0.44 -10.29 -0.55
C VAL A 82 0.76 -9.39 -0.84
N VAL A 83 0.70 -8.14 -0.41
CA VAL A 83 1.84 -7.22 -0.30
C VAL A 83 2.00 -6.86 1.16
N LYS A 84 3.21 -7.06 1.71
CA LYS A 84 3.58 -6.66 3.06
C LYS A 84 4.59 -5.52 3.00
N LEU A 85 4.30 -4.43 3.71
CA LEU A 85 5.18 -3.28 3.88
C LEU A 85 5.64 -3.26 5.33
N GLU A 86 6.94 -3.35 5.58
CA GLU A 86 7.49 -3.13 6.93
C GLU A 86 7.77 -1.65 7.11
N LEU A 87 7.09 -1.01 8.07
CA LEU A 87 7.22 0.41 8.37
C LEU A 87 7.87 0.61 9.74
N ASP A 88 8.79 1.56 9.86
CA ASP A 88 9.41 1.85 11.15
C ASP A 88 8.43 2.46 12.15
N GLY A 89 8.62 2.10 13.42
CA GLY A 89 7.86 2.64 14.56
C GLY A 89 6.40 2.18 14.67
N ILE A 90 5.78 1.74 13.58
CA ILE A 90 4.33 1.49 13.49
C ILE A 90 4.01 0.01 13.19
N GLY A 91 4.97 -0.75 12.65
CA GLY A 91 4.82 -2.16 12.31
C GLY A 91 4.32 -2.38 10.88
N PRO A 92 4.06 -3.64 10.49
CA PRO A 92 3.75 -3.96 9.10
C PRO A 92 2.36 -3.48 8.65
N LEU A 93 2.26 -2.99 7.43
CA LEU A 93 0.99 -2.85 6.72
C LEU A 93 0.86 -4.00 5.71
N VAL A 94 -0.20 -4.80 5.85
CA VAL A 94 -0.49 -5.90 4.92
C VAL A 94 -1.66 -5.49 4.04
N VAL A 95 -1.43 -5.55 2.73
CA VAL A 95 -2.41 -5.34 1.68
C VAL A 95 -2.70 -6.70 1.03
N THR A 96 -3.97 -7.03 0.88
CA THR A 96 -4.42 -8.30 0.31
C THR A 96 -5.39 -8.05 -0.84
N ALA A 97 -5.42 -8.92 -1.85
CA ALA A 97 -6.45 -8.92 -2.87
C ALA A 97 -7.49 -10.02 -2.57
N GLY A 98 -8.76 -9.66 -2.62
CA GLY A 98 -9.89 -10.56 -2.52
C GLY A 98 -10.85 -10.42 -3.70
N SER A 99 -11.90 -11.25 -3.72
CA SER A 99 -13.01 -11.14 -4.65
C SER A 99 -14.33 -11.18 -3.89
N TRP A 100 -15.23 -10.27 -4.21
CA TRP A 100 -16.58 -10.19 -3.67
C TRP A 100 -17.57 -10.09 -4.83
N GLN A 101 -18.51 -11.05 -4.92
CA GLN A 101 -19.49 -11.13 -6.02
C GLN A 101 -18.84 -11.03 -7.41
N GLY A 102 -17.67 -11.65 -7.59
CA GLY A 102 -16.93 -11.62 -8.86
C GLY A 102 -16.10 -10.34 -9.09
N SER A 103 -16.23 -9.32 -8.24
CA SER A 103 -15.44 -8.09 -8.30
C SER A 103 -14.24 -8.15 -7.37
N SER A 104 -13.05 -7.88 -7.90
CA SER A 104 -11.84 -7.78 -7.07
C SER A 104 -11.78 -6.52 -6.23
N PHE A 105 -11.16 -6.64 -5.06
CA PHE A 105 -10.92 -5.54 -4.14
C PHE A 105 -9.61 -5.72 -3.35
N LEU A 106 -9.11 -4.63 -2.78
CA LEU A 106 -8.01 -4.60 -1.82
C LEU A 106 -8.55 -4.60 -0.38
N GLY A 107 -8.03 -5.52 0.43
CA GLY A 107 -8.22 -5.54 1.88
C GLY A 107 -6.97 -5.03 2.59
N PHE A 108 -7.18 -4.23 3.64
CA PHE A 108 -6.11 -3.59 4.41
C PHE A 108 -6.10 -4.09 5.85
N GLN A 109 -4.96 -4.58 6.31
CA GLN A 109 -4.76 -5.04 7.67
C GLN A 109 -3.67 -4.19 8.33
N PRO A 110 -4.05 -3.15 9.10
CA PRO A 110 -3.08 -2.43 9.92
C PRO A 110 -2.56 -3.33 11.04
N TYR A 111 -1.27 -3.22 11.36
CA TYR A 111 -0.70 -3.94 12.48
C TYR A 111 -1.29 -3.46 13.80
N LYS A 112 -1.87 -4.39 14.56
CA LYS A 112 -2.17 -4.17 15.98
C LYS A 112 -0.99 -4.73 16.77
N PRO A 113 -0.21 -3.90 17.49
CA PRO A 113 0.80 -4.39 18.40
C PRO A 113 0.18 -5.37 19.38
N ALA A 114 0.91 -6.44 19.72
CA ALA A 114 0.52 -7.27 20.85
C ALA A 114 0.39 -6.38 22.09
N ALA A 115 -0.70 -6.50 22.84
CA ALA A 115 -0.85 -5.79 24.10
C ALA A 115 0.38 -6.13 24.95
N ARG A 116 1.12 -5.11 25.40
CA ARG A 116 2.22 -5.33 26.35
C ARG A 116 1.59 -5.92 27.61
N VAL A 117 1.93 -7.17 27.91
CA VAL A 117 1.60 -7.85 29.17
C VAL A 117 2.62 -7.45 30.21
#